data_AF-A0A965CKX8-F1
#
_entry.id   AF-A0A965CKX8-F1
#
_cell.length_a   1.000
_cell.length_b   1.000
_cell.length_c   1.000
_cell.angle_alpha   90.00
_cell.angle_beta   90.00
_cell.angle_gamma   90.00
#
_symmetry.space_group_name_H-M   'P 1'
#
loop_
_entity.id
_entity.type
_entity.pdbx_description
1 polymer ?
#
loop_
_entity_poly.entity_id
_entity_poly.type
_entity_poly.pdbx_seq_one_letter_code
_entity_poly.pdbx_strand_id
1 'polypeptide(L)'
;MRRIIVIIAASLTGLVVPVASSAATGTDVDEGFLYEHPNTAGWQGVYFGDKGEDYMESVSALFGRPDDDWGFLICSKNSDANCTGRKTVEFSAMLQPCATTTSLDCVSGFGHLAPDGARVPATFVSKFPKSAMNEFAADPAAGLPAGTSAGMWRLAAGSGSAVDLHYLRAVVSGRRTTGKTFEFTQYRAVISPVEMVPWECQGVLCSPGYHPHPQDNSNTSGFQYGQGREDGLDCVMTGVNPLTDEMTCAKRKAFTPAVRYYVTVRLSQSPKGWLHGRLNEPQISIAPIAGSDDALTIDILGGSVAVPVVSTGRLFKDLPATMQDKYRKNGGWPVANGSGYFTSRDGPSGENWGPEQRNRLSIPPAGGTVGLAELEAWLPLVNDTATADPSQWIVRTLQDWELQGANQCFTAKQRLNGVVVTNATQYSAGPPAFDSATGTLNYKVSAPHYRSGGAETKGVYSLFMRSETARCLYGFDRAPIKSTIEVIEKEGVQDVATTSVSERNGWLQLSAYNYTHSSPTLKVKLGQRVSGFAFVKKGKSLSSSALAAAAGLKPSTGAKVSVRVVSGTSKCSSTGSAVRARVKGSCRVVVTVRKGTKSSSRTVDVSTL
;
A
#
# COMPACT_ATOMS: atom_id res chain seq x y z
N MET A 1 10.00 66.39 27.38
CA MET A 1 8.82 65.50 27.54
C MET A 1 8.47 64.90 26.18
N ARG A 2 8.92 63.67 25.90
CA ARG A 2 8.71 62.95 24.63
C ARG A 2 7.43 62.12 24.75
N ARG A 3 6.48 62.31 23.83
CA ARG A 3 5.30 61.45 23.68
C ARG A 3 5.66 60.24 22.84
N ILE A 4 5.44 59.06 23.41
CA ILE A 4 5.75 57.74 22.87
C ILE A 4 4.70 57.36 21.82
N ILE A 5 5.15 56.99 20.63
CA ILE A 5 4.33 56.40 19.56
C ILE A 5 4.27 54.89 19.81
N VAL A 6 3.07 54.37 20.10
CA VAL A 6 2.83 52.93 20.23
C VAL A 6 2.40 52.39 18.87
N ILE A 7 3.27 51.59 18.24
CA ILE A 7 2.98 50.82 17.03
C ILE A 7 2.33 49.51 17.47
N ILE A 8 1.06 49.32 17.14
CA ILE A 8 0.36 48.04 17.36
C ILE A 8 0.69 47.14 16.17
N ALA A 9 1.66 46.23 16.37
CA ALA A 9 1.93 45.13 15.46
C ALA A 9 0.86 44.04 15.67
N ALA A 10 -0.08 43.91 14.73
CA ALA A 10 -1.02 42.80 14.70
C ALA A 10 -0.29 41.54 14.23
N SER A 11 0.12 40.70 15.17
CA SER A 11 0.67 39.37 14.93
C SER A 11 -0.41 38.46 14.35
N LEU A 12 -0.26 38.08 13.07
CA LEU A 12 -0.95 36.93 12.50
C LEU A 12 -0.40 35.66 13.16
N THR A 13 -1.02 35.23 14.25
CA THR A 13 -0.87 33.88 14.77
C THR A 13 -1.69 32.95 13.87
N GLY A 14 -1.04 32.39 12.85
CA GLY A 14 -1.56 31.20 12.20
C GLY A 14 -1.62 30.09 13.23
N LEU A 15 -2.82 29.62 13.56
CA LEU A 15 -3.01 28.39 14.32
C LEU A 15 -2.45 27.24 13.46
N VAL A 16 -1.19 26.91 13.68
CA VAL A 16 -0.65 25.59 13.36
C VAL A 16 -1.23 24.68 14.43
N VAL A 17 -2.31 23.97 14.08
CA VAL A 17 -2.75 22.85 14.91
C VAL A 17 -1.61 21.82 14.82
N PRO A 18 -0.94 21.47 15.93
CA PRO A 18 0.04 20.41 15.91
C PRO A 18 -0.71 19.13 15.55
N VAL A 19 -0.41 18.58 14.38
CA VAL A 19 -0.78 17.19 14.07
C VAL A 19 0.05 16.35 15.02
N ALA A 20 -0.58 15.80 16.06
CA ALA A 20 0.05 14.79 16.88
C ALA A 20 0.38 13.62 15.96
N SER A 21 1.66 13.46 15.62
CA SER A 21 2.12 12.27 14.93
C SER A 21 1.81 11.08 15.84
N SER A 22 1.19 10.04 15.28
CA SER A 22 1.01 8.76 15.96
C SER A 22 2.37 8.05 16.01
N ALA A 23 3.30 8.58 16.80
CA ALA A 23 4.51 7.85 17.14
C ALA A 23 4.11 6.64 17.98
N ALA A 24 4.59 5.46 17.58
CA ALA A 24 4.58 4.28 18.44
C ALA A 24 5.37 4.65 19.71
N THR A 25 4.67 4.87 20.81
CA THR A 25 5.27 5.08 22.12
C THR A 25 5.81 3.75 22.62
N GLY A 26 7.14 3.66 22.73
CA GLY A 26 7.95 2.75 23.57
C GLY A 26 7.44 1.35 23.93
N THR A 27 8.24 0.34 23.58
CA THR A 27 8.24 -1.10 23.96
C THR A 27 7.51 -2.12 23.07
N ASP A 28 6.77 -1.69 22.04
CA ASP A 28 5.97 -2.60 21.18
C ASP A 28 6.76 -3.33 20.05
N VAL A 29 8.08 -3.15 19.91
CA VAL A 29 8.76 -3.52 18.65
C VAL A 29 9.47 -4.86 18.71
N ASP A 30 8.78 -5.93 18.29
CA ASP A 30 9.33 -7.28 18.15
C ASP A 30 9.60 -7.63 16.67
N GLU A 31 10.61 -6.98 16.08
CA GLU A 31 11.03 -7.18 14.68
C GLU A 31 11.56 -8.57 14.38
N GLY A 32 12.14 -9.22 15.39
CA GLY A 32 12.72 -10.55 15.27
C GLY A 32 11.74 -11.65 15.65
N PHE A 33 10.44 -11.35 15.76
CA PHE A 33 9.44 -12.29 16.21
C PHE A 33 9.43 -13.55 15.32
N LEU A 34 9.67 -14.70 15.95
CA LEU A 34 9.55 -16.01 15.33
C LEU A 34 8.38 -16.75 15.95
N TYR A 35 7.41 -17.15 15.11
CA TYR A 35 6.33 -18.01 15.58
C TYR A 35 6.86 -19.40 15.98
N GLU A 36 6.26 -19.97 17.02
CA GLU A 36 6.51 -21.35 17.43
C GLU A 36 5.49 -22.30 16.80
N HIS A 37 5.93 -23.50 16.43
CA HIS A 37 5.05 -24.57 15.99
C HIS A 37 5.43 -25.89 16.68
N PRO A 38 4.87 -26.21 17.85
CA PRO A 38 5.14 -27.45 18.57
C PRO A 38 4.81 -28.69 17.73
N ASN A 39 5.61 -29.76 17.88
CA ASN A 39 5.31 -31.08 17.31
C ASN A 39 4.50 -31.85 18.36
N THR A 40 3.19 -31.68 18.33
CA THR A 40 2.29 -32.33 19.26
C THR A 40 1.02 -32.74 18.52
N ALA A 41 0.62 -34.00 18.68
CA ALA A 41 -0.61 -34.51 18.10
C ALA A 41 -1.82 -33.74 18.65
N GLY A 42 -2.73 -33.38 17.76
CA GLY A 42 -3.89 -32.58 18.09
C GLY A 42 -3.62 -31.08 18.20
N TRP A 43 -2.38 -30.61 18.00
CA TRP A 43 -2.07 -29.19 18.02
C TRP A 43 -2.71 -28.45 16.85
N GLN A 44 -3.43 -27.37 17.18
CA GLN A 44 -4.03 -26.44 16.22
C GLN A 44 -3.50 -25.04 16.51
N GLY A 45 -2.71 -24.49 15.60
CA GLY A 45 -2.14 -23.16 15.70
C GLY A 45 -2.55 -22.25 14.54
N VAL A 46 -2.33 -20.96 14.75
CA VAL A 46 -2.45 -19.89 13.77
C VAL A 46 -1.25 -18.97 13.82
N TYR A 47 -0.82 -18.48 12.66
CA TYR A 47 0.11 -17.38 12.51
C TYR A 47 -0.45 -16.37 11.50
N PHE A 48 -0.95 -15.26 12.02
CA PHE A 48 -1.41 -14.11 11.24
C PHE A 48 -0.29 -13.07 11.17
N GLY A 49 0.69 -13.33 10.31
CA GLY A 49 1.71 -12.36 9.93
C GLY A 49 1.58 -11.96 8.46
N ASP A 50 1.92 -10.72 8.14
CA ASP A 50 1.95 -10.29 6.74
C ASP A 50 3.18 -10.90 6.06
N LYS A 51 2.94 -11.85 5.15
CA LYS A 51 3.95 -12.37 4.22
C LYS A 51 4.22 -11.43 3.05
N GLY A 52 3.91 -10.15 3.14
CA GLY A 52 4.20 -9.16 2.12
C GLY A 52 5.67 -9.17 1.67
N GLU A 53 6.58 -9.71 2.47
CA GLU A 53 7.97 -10.02 2.11
C GLU A 53 8.18 -11.43 1.51
N ASP A 54 7.18 -12.05 0.88
CA ASP A 54 7.23 -13.42 0.38
C ASP A 54 8.52 -13.70 -0.40
N TYR A 55 9.20 -14.78 -0.01
CA TYR A 55 10.58 -15.10 -0.39
C TYR A 55 10.75 -15.44 -1.88
N MET A 56 9.73 -15.93 -2.57
CA MET A 56 9.84 -16.27 -4.01
C MET A 56 10.09 -15.04 -4.90
N GLU A 57 9.74 -13.84 -4.41
CA GLU A 57 10.00 -12.54 -5.06
C GLU A 57 11.15 -11.77 -4.37
N SER A 58 11.88 -12.44 -3.46
CA SER A 58 13.02 -11.86 -2.73
C SER A 58 14.35 -11.96 -3.50
N VAL A 59 14.33 -12.46 -4.72
CA VAL A 59 15.51 -12.57 -5.60
C VAL A 59 15.14 -12.21 -7.03
N SER A 60 16.14 -11.76 -7.80
CA SER A 60 16.00 -11.68 -9.24
C SER A 60 16.06 -13.07 -9.86
N ALA A 61 15.21 -13.35 -10.84
CA ALA A 61 15.30 -14.56 -11.66
C ALA A 61 14.49 -14.44 -12.97
N LEU A 62 14.88 -15.22 -13.97
CA LEU A 62 14.23 -15.34 -15.28
C LEU A 62 13.96 -16.81 -15.57
N PHE A 63 12.73 -17.14 -15.98
CA PHE A 63 12.30 -18.52 -16.14
C PHE A 63 11.52 -18.76 -17.42
N GLY A 64 11.86 -19.84 -18.12
CA GLY A 64 10.99 -20.46 -19.12
C GLY A 64 9.98 -21.39 -18.46
N ARG A 65 8.69 -21.24 -18.78
CA ARG A 65 7.66 -22.22 -18.41
C ARG A 65 7.68 -23.40 -19.39
N PRO A 66 7.82 -24.65 -18.92
CA PRO A 66 7.52 -25.83 -19.72
C PRO A 66 6.06 -25.82 -20.18
N ASP A 67 5.79 -26.38 -21.35
CA ASP A 67 4.44 -26.40 -21.92
C ASP A 67 3.52 -27.44 -21.25
N ASP A 68 4.10 -28.55 -20.78
CA ASP A 68 3.36 -29.73 -20.29
C ASP A 68 3.82 -30.21 -18.88
N ASP A 69 4.62 -29.41 -18.16
CA ASP A 69 5.28 -29.85 -16.92
C ASP A 69 5.12 -28.84 -15.77
N TRP A 70 5.10 -29.35 -14.54
CA TRP A 70 5.07 -28.53 -13.33
C TRP A 70 6.50 -28.10 -13.00
N GLY A 71 6.87 -26.86 -13.34
CA GLY A 71 8.18 -26.34 -12.97
C GLY A 71 8.60 -25.06 -13.69
N PHE A 72 9.80 -24.58 -13.35
CA PHE A 72 10.43 -23.41 -13.95
C PHE A 72 11.84 -23.75 -14.41
N LEU A 73 12.21 -23.35 -15.64
CA LEU A 73 13.55 -23.52 -16.17
C LEU A 73 14.32 -22.21 -16.04
N ILE A 74 15.39 -22.18 -15.24
CA ILE A 74 16.17 -20.97 -14.99
C ILE A 74 16.91 -20.53 -16.26
N CYS A 75 16.92 -19.24 -16.54
CA CYS A 75 17.62 -18.63 -17.67
C CYS A 75 18.57 -17.52 -17.19
N SER A 76 19.75 -17.45 -17.80
CA SER A 76 20.73 -16.37 -17.57
C SER A 76 20.50 -15.14 -18.45
N LYS A 77 19.72 -15.29 -19.52
CA LYS A 77 19.38 -14.26 -20.51
C LYS A 77 18.16 -14.70 -21.32
N ASN A 78 17.50 -13.77 -22.00
CA ASN A 78 16.32 -14.09 -22.82
C ASN A 78 16.61 -15.11 -23.95
N SER A 79 17.82 -15.09 -24.51
CA SER A 79 18.30 -16.00 -25.56
C SER A 79 18.86 -17.33 -25.06
N ASP A 80 18.69 -17.63 -23.76
CA ASP A 80 19.06 -18.92 -23.18
C ASP A 80 18.20 -20.04 -23.79
N ALA A 81 18.75 -21.24 -23.95
CA ALA A 81 18.02 -22.40 -24.49
C ALA A 81 16.81 -22.77 -23.61
N ASN A 82 16.87 -22.49 -22.31
CA ASN A 82 15.75 -22.72 -21.40
C ASN A 82 14.57 -21.77 -21.64
N CYS A 83 14.82 -20.57 -22.17
CA CYS A 83 13.81 -19.53 -22.44
C CYS A 83 13.40 -19.45 -23.93
N THR A 84 14.30 -19.83 -24.83
CA THR A 84 14.08 -19.80 -26.28
C THR A 84 12.99 -20.80 -26.67
N GLY A 85 12.04 -20.36 -27.49
CA GLY A 85 10.92 -21.20 -27.95
C GLY A 85 9.82 -21.47 -26.92
N ARG A 86 9.95 -20.99 -25.68
CA ARG A 86 8.91 -21.14 -24.64
C ARG A 86 7.71 -20.26 -24.92
N LYS A 87 6.50 -20.80 -24.69
CA LYS A 87 5.24 -20.05 -24.82
C LYS A 87 5.14 -18.92 -23.80
N THR A 88 5.64 -19.15 -22.60
CA THR A 88 5.68 -18.16 -21.52
C THR A 88 7.07 -18.10 -20.91
N VAL A 89 7.58 -16.89 -20.76
CA VAL A 89 8.81 -16.60 -20.00
C VAL A 89 8.47 -15.56 -18.94
N GLU A 90 8.80 -15.83 -17.68
CA GLU A 90 8.48 -14.99 -16.53
C GLU A 90 9.75 -14.45 -15.91
N PHE A 91 9.71 -13.25 -15.33
CA PHE A 91 10.85 -12.67 -14.64
C PHE A 91 10.45 -11.93 -13.38
N SER A 92 11.41 -11.82 -12.46
CA SER A 92 11.45 -10.92 -11.32
C SER A 92 12.81 -10.22 -11.35
N ALA A 93 12.84 -8.89 -11.38
CA ALA A 93 14.06 -8.11 -11.51
C ALA A 93 14.17 -7.07 -10.38
N MET A 94 15.23 -7.17 -9.58
CA MET A 94 15.59 -6.15 -8.59
C MET A 94 16.29 -4.97 -9.28
N LEU A 95 15.66 -3.81 -9.18
CA LEU A 95 16.10 -2.58 -9.80
C LEU A 95 17.34 -2.01 -9.10
N GLN A 96 18.31 -1.59 -9.90
CA GLN A 96 19.53 -0.91 -9.46
C GLN A 96 19.37 0.61 -9.47
N PRO A 97 20.26 1.36 -8.80
CA PRO A 97 20.35 2.79 -9.00
C PRO A 97 20.43 3.14 -10.50
N CYS A 98 19.74 4.20 -10.90
CA CYS A 98 19.82 4.68 -12.27
C CYS A 98 21.25 5.11 -12.62
N ALA A 99 21.78 4.58 -13.73
CA ALA A 99 23.11 4.96 -14.21
C ALA A 99 23.16 6.43 -14.68
N THR A 100 22.06 6.91 -15.25
CA THR A 100 21.87 8.29 -15.71
C THR A 100 20.47 8.79 -15.34
N THR A 101 20.24 10.10 -15.41
CA THR A 101 18.93 10.71 -15.15
C THR A 101 17.84 10.31 -16.15
N THR A 102 18.24 9.80 -17.32
CA THR A 102 17.34 9.33 -18.38
C THR A 102 17.16 7.82 -18.38
N SER A 103 17.91 7.09 -17.54
CA SER A 103 17.78 5.64 -17.41
C SER A 103 16.35 5.26 -16.99
N LEU A 104 15.92 4.09 -17.46
CA LEU A 104 14.65 3.45 -17.12
C LEU A 104 14.94 2.12 -16.43
N ASP A 105 13.91 1.56 -15.81
CA ASP A 105 13.93 0.32 -15.03
C ASP A 105 15.00 0.37 -13.93
N CYS A 106 14.91 1.43 -13.13
CA CYS A 106 15.91 1.73 -12.11
C CYS A 106 15.34 2.58 -10.95
N VAL A 107 16.05 2.55 -9.82
CA VAL A 107 15.82 3.42 -8.66
C VAL A 107 16.50 4.76 -8.90
N SER A 108 15.71 5.81 -9.08
CA SER A 108 16.20 7.18 -9.27
C SER A 108 16.37 7.96 -7.98
N GLY A 109 15.78 7.48 -6.87
CA GLY A 109 15.91 8.12 -5.57
C GLY A 109 15.54 7.18 -4.43
N PHE A 110 16.33 7.21 -3.36
CA PHE A 110 16.04 6.63 -2.07
C PHE A 110 16.59 7.55 -0.98
N GLY A 111 15.88 7.72 0.13
CA GLY A 111 16.32 8.58 1.21
C GLY A 111 15.24 8.82 2.26
N HIS A 112 15.40 9.90 3.01
CA HIS A 112 14.47 10.30 4.07
C HIS A 112 14.07 11.78 3.96
N LEU A 113 13.07 12.18 4.73
CA LEU A 113 12.75 13.59 4.94
C LEU A 113 13.46 14.14 6.18
N ALA A 114 14.11 15.28 6.00
CA ALA A 114 14.57 16.11 7.11
C ALA A 114 13.39 16.77 7.85
N PRO A 115 13.58 17.24 9.09
CA PRO A 115 12.52 17.90 9.87
C PRO A 115 11.86 19.12 9.20
N ASP A 116 12.58 19.81 8.30
CA ASP A 116 12.08 20.94 7.51
C ASP A 116 11.25 20.52 6.28
N GLY A 117 11.10 19.20 6.05
CA GLY A 117 10.40 18.63 4.90
C GLY A 117 11.25 18.48 3.63
N ALA A 118 12.55 18.79 3.68
CA ALA A 118 13.45 18.57 2.56
C ALA A 118 13.77 17.08 2.37
N ARG A 119 13.91 16.64 1.12
CA ARG A 119 14.37 15.28 0.81
C ARG A 119 15.88 15.21 0.90
N VAL A 120 16.37 14.29 1.73
CA VAL A 120 17.80 14.02 1.90
C VAL A 120 18.10 12.63 1.32
N PRO A 121 18.89 12.55 0.23
CA PRO A 121 19.20 11.29 -0.43
C PRO A 121 20.10 10.41 0.42
N ALA A 122 19.85 9.10 0.33
CA ALA A 122 20.75 8.07 0.83
C ALA A 122 21.89 7.82 -0.17
N THR A 123 23.03 7.36 0.33
CA THR A 123 24.16 6.94 -0.49
C THR A 123 24.05 5.45 -0.78
N PHE A 124 24.10 5.06 -2.05
CA PHE A 124 24.22 3.64 -2.42
C PHE A 124 25.58 3.11 -1.96
N VAL A 125 25.58 1.99 -1.24
CA VAL A 125 26.78 1.37 -0.69
C VAL A 125 27.25 0.25 -1.61
N SER A 126 26.37 -0.71 -1.88
CA SER A 126 26.71 -1.90 -2.65
C SER A 126 25.45 -2.70 -3.00
N LYS A 127 25.60 -3.70 -3.87
CA LYS A 127 24.60 -4.75 -4.05
C LYS A 127 24.73 -5.81 -2.95
N PHE A 128 23.62 -6.35 -2.46
CA PHE A 128 23.66 -7.46 -1.51
C PHE A 128 22.61 -8.53 -1.85
N PRO A 129 22.99 -9.82 -1.96
CA PRO A 129 24.36 -10.36 -1.88
C PRO A 129 25.28 -9.85 -3.01
N LYS A 130 26.61 -10.07 -2.92
CA LYS A 130 27.59 -9.63 -3.93
C LYS A 130 27.20 -10.05 -5.35
N SER A 131 26.68 -11.26 -5.49
CA SER A 131 26.05 -11.80 -6.70
C SER A 131 24.75 -12.48 -6.30
N ALA A 132 23.65 -12.19 -6.98
CA ALA A 132 22.45 -13.01 -6.81
C ALA A 132 22.68 -14.39 -7.44
N MET A 133 21.94 -15.38 -6.98
CA MET A 133 22.06 -16.74 -7.51
C MET A 133 21.52 -16.87 -8.94
N ASN A 134 20.50 -16.10 -9.28
CA ASN A 134 19.82 -16.17 -10.58
C ASN A 134 19.85 -14.82 -11.31
N GLU A 135 21.01 -14.14 -11.29
CA GLU A 135 21.18 -12.92 -12.09
C GLU A 135 20.96 -13.21 -13.59
N PHE A 136 20.37 -12.24 -14.28
CA PHE A 136 20.16 -12.34 -15.73
C PHE A 136 20.36 -11.00 -16.44
N ALA A 137 20.83 -11.09 -17.68
CA ALA A 137 21.10 -9.93 -18.51
C ALA A 137 19.80 -9.27 -19.01
N ALA A 138 19.81 -7.93 -19.12
CA ALA A 138 18.75 -7.17 -19.76
C ALA A 138 18.62 -7.53 -21.25
N ASP A 139 17.40 -7.41 -21.77
CA ASP A 139 17.10 -7.38 -23.20
C ASP A 139 16.11 -6.24 -23.47
N PRO A 140 16.61 -4.99 -23.62
CA PRO A 140 15.74 -3.82 -23.80
C PRO A 140 14.88 -3.89 -25.06
N ALA A 141 15.34 -4.57 -26.11
CA ALA A 141 14.58 -4.75 -27.35
C ALA A 141 13.34 -5.64 -27.12
N ALA A 142 13.44 -6.61 -26.20
CA ALA A 142 12.31 -7.43 -25.77
C ALA A 142 11.52 -6.82 -24.61
N GLY A 143 11.93 -5.69 -24.04
CA GLY A 143 11.31 -5.08 -22.85
C GLY A 143 11.69 -5.75 -21.52
N LEU A 144 12.80 -6.49 -21.48
CA LEU A 144 13.30 -7.19 -20.29
C LEU A 144 14.38 -6.35 -19.57
N PRO A 145 14.17 -5.92 -18.31
CA PRO A 145 15.21 -5.28 -17.51
C PRO A 145 16.28 -6.28 -17.06
N ALA A 146 17.41 -5.80 -16.54
CA ALA A 146 18.40 -6.69 -15.89
C ALA A 146 17.92 -7.10 -14.50
N GLY A 147 18.14 -8.36 -14.12
CA GLY A 147 17.93 -8.85 -12.76
C GLY A 147 19.25 -9.11 -12.05
N THR A 148 19.45 -8.49 -10.89
CA THR A 148 20.66 -8.64 -10.04
C THR A 148 20.27 -8.59 -8.56
N SER A 149 21.22 -8.54 -7.64
CA SER A 149 20.96 -8.34 -6.21
C SER A 149 20.37 -6.97 -5.87
N ALA A 150 19.59 -6.86 -4.80
CA ALA A 150 19.05 -5.58 -4.33
C ALA A 150 20.13 -4.67 -3.71
N GLY A 151 19.76 -3.42 -3.45
CA GLY A 151 20.71 -2.38 -3.03
C GLY A 151 20.79 -2.20 -1.52
N MET A 152 22.02 -2.06 -1.03
CA MET A 152 22.34 -1.56 0.31
C MET A 152 22.57 -0.05 0.24
N TRP A 153 21.93 0.68 1.14
CA TRP A 153 21.94 2.14 1.14
C TRP A 153 22.19 2.66 2.54
N ARG A 154 22.98 3.74 2.63
CA ARG A 154 23.27 4.43 3.88
C ARG A 154 22.51 5.75 3.93
N LEU A 155 21.69 5.95 4.95
CA LEU A 155 21.09 7.26 5.20
C LEU A 155 22.16 8.27 5.63
N ALA A 156 21.95 9.55 5.30
CA ALA A 156 22.84 10.61 5.77
C ALA A 156 22.86 10.71 7.30
N ALA A 157 23.98 11.19 7.85
CA ALA A 157 24.11 11.48 9.27
C ALA A 157 23.03 12.48 9.72
N GLY A 158 22.52 12.30 10.95
CA GLY A 158 21.45 13.14 11.47
C GLY A 158 20.05 12.84 10.93
N SER A 159 19.86 11.72 10.21
CA SER A 159 18.55 11.29 9.72
C SER A 159 17.51 10.97 10.80
N GLY A 160 17.96 10.85 12.05
CA GLY A 160 17.14 10.41 13.19
C GLY A 160 16.93 8.90 13.23
N SER A 161 17.33 8.14 12.20
CA SER A 161 17.27 6.68 12.20
C SER A 161 18.26 6.08 13.19
N ALA A 162 17.82 5.08 13.95
CA ALA A 162 18.65 4.33 14.89
C ALA A 162 19.72 3.47 14.19
N VAL A 163 19.50 3.12 12.92
CA VAL A 163 20.49 2.46 12.06
C VAL A 163 20.75 3.30 10.82
N ASP A 164 21.98 3.27 10.31
CA ASP A 164 22.36 3.99 9.10
C ASP A 164 22.09 3.17 7.83
N LEU A 165 22.20 1.84 7.92
CA LEU A 165 22.15 0.91 6.79
C LEU A 165 20.75 0.35 6.55
N HIS A 166 20.33 0.39 5.28
CA HIS A 166 19.02 -0.06 4.83
C HIS A 166 19.14 -0.90 3.56
N TYR A 167 18.44 -2.02 3.52
CA TYR A 167 18.27 -2.85 2.35
C TYR A 167 17.00 -2.45 1.60
N LEU A 168 17.15 -1.99 0.35
CA LEU A 168 16.04 -1.58 -0.51
C LEU A 168 15.83 -2.63 -1.60
N ARG A 169 14.65 -3.25 -1.58
CA ARG A 169 14.17 -4.15 -2.62
C ARG A 169 13.10 -3.43 -3.44
N ALA A 170 13.49 -2.83 -4.57
CA ALA A 170 12.57 -2.38 -5.60
C ALA A 170 12.54 -3.43 -6.71
N VAL A 171 11.41 -4.09 -6.92
CA VAL A 171 11.28 -5.24 -7.81
C VAL A 171 10.20 -4.98 -8.84
N VAL A 172 10.48 -5.31 -10.09
CA VAL A 172 9.47 -5.45 -11.14
C VAL A 172 9.42 -6.89 -11.60
N SER A 173 8.21 -7.41 -11.73
CA SER A 173 7.98 -8.75 -12.25
C SER A 173 7.05 -8.68 -13.45
N GLY A 174 7.16 -9.67 -14.31
CA GLY A 174 6.46 -9.65 -15.57
C GLY A 174 6.62 -10.94 -16.32
N ARG A 175 6.07 -10.94 -17.54
CA ARG A 175 6.15 -12.09 -18.42
C ARG A 175 6.10 -11.68 -19.88
N ARG A 176 6.55 -12.59 -20.73
CA ARG A 176 6.38 -12.57 -22.18
C ARG A 176 5.58 -13.79 -22.59
N THR A 177 4.61 -13.61 -23.48
CA THR A 177 3.91 -14.72 -24.15
C THR A 177 4.31 -14.81 -25.62
N THR A 178 3.98 -15.92 -26.30
CA THR A 178 4.24 -16.12 -27.74
C THR A 178 3.87 -14.90 -28.58
N GLY A 179 4.83 -14.42 -29.38
CA GLY A 179 4.64 -13.29 -30.30
C GLY A 179 4.57 -11.90 -29.67
N LYS A 180 4.78 -11.76 -28.36
CA LYS A 180 4.78 -10.47 -27.65
C LYS A 180 6.14 -10.16 -27.02
N THR A 181 6.34 -8.92 -26.61
CA THR A 181 7.44 -8.48 -25.73
C THR A 181 7.10 -8.74 -24.26
N PHE A 182 8.09 -8.59 -23.37
CA PHE A 182 7.87 -8.63 -21.93
C PHE A 182 7.00 -7.46 -21.48
N GLU A 183 6.00 -7.75 -20.65
CA GLU A 183 5.14 -6.77 -20.00
C GLU A 183 5.35 -6.78 -18.48
N PHE A 184 5.32 -5.60 -17.86
CA PHE A 184 5.35 -5.47 -16.41
C PHE A 184 3.98 -5.77 -15.83
N THR A 185 3.88 -6.80 -15.00
CA THR A 185 2.63 -7.18 -14.34
C THR A 185 2.59 -6.72 -12.90
N GLN A 186 3.74 -6.73 -12.21
CA GLN A 186 3.84 -6.43 -10.78
C GLN A 186 4.99 -5.48 -10.49
N TYR A 187 4.81 -4.69 -9.44
CA TYR A 187 5.83 -3.84 -8.83
C TYR A 187 5.78 -4.01 -7.32
N ARG A 188 6.95 -4.03 -6.68
CA ARG A 188 7.09 -4.06 -5.23
C ARG A 188 8.23 -3.14 -4.79
N ALA A 189 8.06 -2.49 -3.65
CA ALA A 189 9.11 -1.77 -2.94
C ALA A 189 9.06 -2.13 -1.46
N VAL A 190 10.17 -2.61 -0.92
CA VAL A 190 10.33 -2.91 0.51
C VAL A 190 11.60 -2.22 1.01
N ILE A 191 11.49 -1.51 2.12
CA ILE A 191 12.64 -1.02 2.87
C ILE A 191 12.82 -1.95 4.07
N SER A 192 14.06 -2.29 4.38
CA SER A 192 14.39 -3.02 5.60
C SER A 192 15.61 -2.36 6.26
N PRO A 193 15.46 -1.76 7.45
CA PRO A 193 16.60 -1.34 8.26
C PRO A 193 17.36 -2.60 8.69
N VAL A 194 18.70 -2.58 8.56
CA VAL A 194 19.50 -3.80 8.76
C VAL A 194 20.82 -3.54 9.47
N GLU A 195 21.31 -4.57 10.13
CA GLU A 195 22.69 -4.69 10.60
C GLU A 195 23.33 -5.91 9.90
N MET A 196 24.54 -5.74 9.39
CA MET A 196 25.28 -6.86 8.80
C MET A 196 25.96 -7.65 9.92
N VAL A 197 25.58 -8.92 10.08
CA VAL A 197 26.21 -9.82 11.04
C VAL A 197 26.91 -10.96 10.30
N PRO A 198 28.11 -11.38 10.74
CA PRO A 198 28.73 -12.61 10.24
C PRO A 198 27.78 -13.79 10.39
N TRP A 199 27.75 -14.66 9.39
CA TRP A 199 26.96 -15.88 9.44
C TRP A 199 27.74 -17.03 8.80
N GLU A 200 28.02 -18.05 9.59
CA GLU A 200 28.71 -19.25 9.11
C GLU A 200 27.67 -20.21 8.52
N CYS A 201 27.66 -20.33 7.20
CA CYS A 201 26.86 -21.32 6.50
C CYS A 201 27.75 -22.11 5.53
N GLN A 202 27.56 -23.43 5.49
CA GLN A 202 28.31 -24.32 4.61
C GLN A 202 27.40 -24.91 3.51
N GLY A 203 27.83 -24.82 2.25
CA GLY A 203 27.18 -25.44 1.10
C GLY A 203 26.32 -24.49 0.24
N VAL A 204 25.53 -25.07 -0.67
CA VAL A 204 24.67 -24.32 -1.62
C VAL A 204 23.49 -23.62 -0.91
N LEU A 205 23.21 -23.99 0.35
CA LEU A 205 22.08 -23.54 1.19
C LEU A 205 22.18 -22.11 1.76
N CYS A 206 23.24 -21.38 1.42
CA CYS A 206 23.56 -20.12 2.09
C CYS A 206 23.00 -18.87 1.39
N SER A 207 22.72 -18.95 0.09
CA SER A 207 22.16 -17.83 -0.67
C SER A 207 20.74 -18.16 -1.12
N PRO A 208 19.74 -17.31 -0.82
CA PRO A 208 18.39 -17.51 -1.33
C PRO A 208 18.40 -17.49 -2.87
N GLY A 209 17.63 -18.38 -3.48
CA GLY A 209 17.56 -18.47 -4.93
C GLY A 209 16.98 -19.77 -5.45
N TYR A 210 16.82 -19.84 -6.77
CA TYR A 210 16.32 -21.00 -7.48
C TYR A 210 17.47 -21.89 -7.93
N HIS A 211 17.38 -23.19 -7.63
CA HIS A 211 18.35 -24.22 -8.04
C HIS A 211 17.62 -25.30 -8.85
N PRO A 212 18.33 -26.04 -9.73
CA PRO A 212 17.79 -27.26 -10.33
C PRO A 212 17.33 -28.25 -9.25
N HIS A 213 16.21 -28.92 -9.48
CA HIS A 213 15.62 -29.83 -8.51
C HIS A 213 16.51 -31.08 -8.30
N PRO A 214 16.83 -31.48 -7.05
CA PRO A 214 17.82 -32.55 -6.81
C PRO A 214 17.35 -33.98 -7.11
N GLN A 215 16.05 -34.25 -7.13
CA GLN A 215 15.53 -35.63 -6.97
C GLN A 215 15.17 -36.34 -8.29
N ASP A 216 15.10 -35.64 -9.42
CA ASP A 216 14.56 -36.16 -10.68
C ASP A 216 15.42 -35.90 -11.92
N ASN A 217 16.61 -35.29 -11.78
CA ASN A 217 17.46 -34.87 -12.91
C ASN A 217 16.68 -34.04 -13.96
N SER A 218 15.53 -33.46 -13.59
CA SER A 218 14.76 -32.60 -14.48
C SER A 218 15.36 -31.20 -14.45
N ASN A 219 15.21 -30.46 -15.54
CA ASN A 219 15.64 -29.06 -15.59
C ASN A 219 14.71 -28.13 -14.77
N THR A 220 13.72 -28.67 -14.04
CA THR A 220 12.82 -27.87 -13.20
C THR A 220 13.57 -27.33 -11.98
N SER A 221 13.17 -26.17 -11.48
CA SER A 221 13.83 -25.52 -10.35
C SER A 221 13.02 -25.56 -9.04
N GLY A 222 13.72 -25.87 -7.95
CA GLY A 222 13.26 -25.64 -6.59
C GLY A 222 13.72 -24.27 -6.08
N PHE A 223 12.99 -23.72 -5.10
CA PHE A 223 13.42 -22.51 -4.39
C PHE A 223 14.13 -22.88 -3.09
N GLN A 224 15.32 -22.32 -2.90
CA GLN A 224 16.12 -22.46 -1.69
C GLN A 224 15.93 -21.23 -0.82
N TYR A 225 15.47 -21.45 0.40
CA TYR A 225 15.44 -20.42 1.43
C TYR A 225 16.84 -20.28 2.02
N GLY A 226 17.29 -19.05 2.26
CA GLY A 226 18.46 -18.82 3.10
C GLY A 226 18.16 -19.27 4.53
N GLN A 227 19.04 -20.09 5.11
CA GLN A 227 18.77 -20.79 6.37
C GLN A 227 18.91 -19.97 7.66
N GLY A 228 19.15 -18.66 7.60
CA GLY A 228 19.38 -17.85 8.81
C GLY A 228 18.29 -17.97 9.89
N ARG A 229 17.05 -18.27 9.49
CA ARG A 229 15.92 -18.45 10.42
C ARG A 229 16.05 -19.69 11.32
N GLU A 230 16.63 -20.78 10.82
CA GLU A 230 16.84 -22.01 11.59
C GLU A 230 17.93 -21.83 12.66
N ASP A 231 18.85 -20.87 12.44
CA ASP A 231 19.91 -20.48 13.37
C ASP A 231 19.50 -19.35 14.34
N GLY A 232 18.21 -18.99 14.39
CA GLY A 232 17.70 -17.93 15.27
C GLY A 232 18.01 -16.50 14.80
N LEU A 233 18.38 -16.31 13.53
CA LEU A 233 18.63 -15.00 12.93
C LEU A 233 17.46 -14.61 12.00
N ASP A 234 16.75 -13.52 12.31
CA ASP A 234 15.80 -12.91 11.37
C ASP A 234 16.54 -12.10 10.29
N CYS A 235 17.03 -12.81 9.28
CA CYS A 235 17.73 -12.24 8.14
C CYS A 235 16.73 -11.82 7.05
N VAL A 236 16.80 -10.56 6.62
CA VAL A 236 16.01 -10.11 5.45
C VAL A 236 16.59 -10.64 4.13
N MET A 237 17.90 -10.93 4.13
CA MET A 237 18.66 -11.54 3.05
C MET A 237 19.96 -12.11 3.64
N THR A 238 20.47 -13.18 3.04
CA THR A 238 21.79 -13.76 3.35
C THR A 238 22.64 -13.82 2.09
N GLY A 239 23.96 -13.85 2.26
CA GLY A 239 24.90 -14.11 1.17
C GLY A 239 26.24 -13.42 1.37
N VAL A 240 27.10 -13.53 0.36
CA VAL A 240 28.45 -12.96 0.39
C VAL A 240 28.38 -11.44 0.43
N ASN A 241 29.03 -10.83 1.42
CA ASN A 241 29.16 -9.39 1.54
C ASN A 241 30.18 -8.88 0.49
N PRO A 242 29.81 -7.94 -0.38
CA PRO A 242 30.72 -7.42 -1.41
C PRO A 242 31.93 -6.63 -0.86
N LEU A 243 31.89 -6.21 0.40
CA LEU A 243 32.96 -5.41 1.02
C LEU A 243 33.99 -6.26 1.75
N THR A 244 33.59 -7.39 2.32
CA THR A 244 34.46 -8.28 3.10
C THR A 244 34.72 -9.63 2.46
N ASP A 245 33.94 -10.00 1.44
CA ASP A 245 33.92 -11.33 0.82
C ASP A 245 33.57 -12.49 1.76
N GLU A 246 32.98 -12.16 2.91
CA GLU A 246 32.51 -13.14 3.90
C GLU A 246 31.00 -13.39 3.76
N MET A 247 30.56 -14.57 4.19
CA MET A 247 29.13 -14.89 4.30
C MET A 247 28.51 -14.09 5.45
N THR A 248 27.40 -13.40 5.16
CA THR A 248 26.75 -12.52 6.14
C THR A 248 25.22 -12.62 6.08
N CYS A 249 24.60 -12.26 7.19
CA CYS A 249 23.17 -12.04 7.31
C CYS A 249 22.90 -10.54 7.41
N ALA A 250 22.02 -10.02 6.55
CA ALA A 250 21.43 -8.70 6.75
C ALA A 250 20.30 -8.84 7.77
N LYS A 251 20.64 -8.74 9.06
CA LYS A 251 19.71 -8.94 10.17
C LYS A 251 18.75 -7.77 10.26
N ARG A 252 17.45 -8.05 10.34
CA ARG A 252 16.41 -7.02 10.46
C ARG A 252 16.59 -6.18 11.72
N LYS A 253 16.31 -4.88 11.57
CA LYS A 253 16.24 -3.91 12.66
C LYS A 253 14.95 -3.11 12.56
N ALA A 254 14.55 -2.55 13.69
CA ALA A 254 13.36 -1.73 13.80
C ALA A 254 13.47 -0.46 12.98
N PHE A 255 12.38 -0.07 12.34
CA PHE A 255 12.26 1.29 11.85
C PHE A 255 12.22 2.27 13.02
N THR A 256 12.84 3.44 12.83
CA THR A 256 12.62 4.55 13.76
C THR A 256 11.29 5.22 13.43
N PRO A 257 10.29 5.24 14.34
CA PRO A 257 8.92 5.65 14.00
C PRO A 257 8.77 7.06 13.43
N ALA A 258 9.66 7.99 13.79
CA ALA A 258 9.62 9.38 13.34
C ALA A 258 10.21 9.58 11.92
N VAL A 259 10.94 8.59 11.38
CA VAL A 259 11.63 8.73 10.09
C VAL A 259 10.65 8.42 8.97
N ARG A 260 10.60 9.32 7.98
CA ARG A 260 9.81 9.13 6.76
C ARG A 260 10.75 8.89 5.59
N TYR A 261 10.54 7.80 4.89
CA TYR A 261 11.38 7.32 3.80
C TYR A 261 10.72 7.59 2.46
N TYR A 262 11.52 7.86 1.43
CA TYR A 262 11.03 7.93 0.06
C TYR A 262 11.78 6.95 -0.86
N VAL A 263 11.05 6.41 -1.82
CA VAL A 263 11.57 5.61 -2.94
C VAL A 263 10.98 6.18 -4.23
N THR A 264 11.84 6.44 -5.21
CA THR A 264 11.47 6.94 -6.53
C THR A 264 12.05 6.02 -7.61
N VAL A 265 11.18 5.34 -8.37
CA VAL A 265 11.59 4.47 -9.49
C VAL A 265 11.15 5.06 -10.82
N ARG A 266 11.96 4.83 -11.86
CA ARG A 266 11.63 5.12 -13.25
C ARG A 266 11.47 3.80 -13.97
N LEU A 267 10.30 3.54 -14.54
CA LEU A 267 9.97 2.29 -15.21
C LEU A 267 9.68 2.57 -16.68
N SER A 268 10.14 1.69 -17.57
CA SER A 268 9.87 1.74 -19.00
C SER A 268 8.43 1.39 -19.33
N GLN A 269 7.74 0.67 -18.43
CA GLN A 269 6.37 0.23 -18.59
C GLN A 269 5.59 0.39 -17.29
N SER A 270 4.29 0.69 -17.40
CA SER A 270 3.38 0.81 -16.26
C SER A 270 2.97 -0.56 -15.72
N PRO A 271 3.23 -0.87 -14.43
CA PRO A 271 2.56 -1.97 -13.76
C PRO A 271 1.05 -1.78 -13.80
N LYS A 272 0.30 -2.88 -13.68
CA LYS A 272 -1.15 -2.90 -13.88
C LYS A 272 -1.89 -3.01 -12.54
N GLY A 273 -3.16 -2.60 -12.53
CA GLY A 273 -4.05 -2.87 -11.40
C GLY A 273 -3.95 -1.85 -10.27
N TRP A 274 -3.66 -2.31 -9.06
CA TRP A 274 -3.68 -1.53 -7.83
C TRP A 274 -2.46 -1.86 -6.98
N LEU A 275 -2.00 -0.93 -6.15
CA LEU A 275 -1.02 -1.23 -5.11
C LEU A 275 -1.74 -1.44 -3.76
N HIS A 276 -1.17 -2.31 -2.95
CA HIS A 276 -1.43 -2.41 -1.52
C HIS A 276 -0.15 -2.10 -0.75
N GLY A 277 -0.24 -1.52 0.44
CA GLY A 277 0.95 -1.24 1.25
C GLY A 277 0.73 -1.12 2.75
N ARG A 278 1.86 -1.02 3.44
CA ARG A 278 2.01 -0.77 4.88
C ARG A 278 2.85 0.48 5.02
N LEU A 279 2.20 1.63 5.17
CA LEU A 279 2.83 2.94 5.22
C LEU A 279 2.06 3.85 6.17
N ASN A 280 2.79 4.68 6.92
CA ASN A 280 2.19 5.75 7.70
C ASN A 280 2.26 7.07 6.92
N GLU A 281 1.17 7.84 6.96
CA GLU A 281 1.06 9.13 6.26
C GLU A 281 1.64 9.13 4.83
N PRO A 282 1.18 8.21 3.95
CA PRO A 282 1.75 8.10 2.62
C PRO A 282 1.50 9.35 1.75
N GLN A 283 2.46 9.63 0.88
CA GLN A 283 2.38 10.55 -0.26
C GLN A 283 2.85 9.81 -1.49
N ILE A 284 1.95 9.62 -2.45
CA ILE A 284 2.21 8.80 -3.64
C ILE A 284 1.96 9.64 -4.89
N SER A 285 2.94 9.66 -5.79
CA SER A 285 2.85 10.30 -7.09
C SER A 285 3.24 9.32 -8.19
N ILE A 286 2.40 9.23 -9.20
CA ILE A 286 2.60 8.39 -10.39
C ILE A 286 2.44 9.27 -11.61
N ALA A 287 3.54 9.53 -12.31
CA ALA A 287 3.61 10.49 -13.41
C ALA A 287 4.21 9.85 -14.67
N PRO A 288 3.65 10.10 -15.87
CA PRO A 288 4.25 9.64 -17.12
C PRO A 288 5.60 10.33 -17.36
N ILE A 289 6.52 9.64 -18.03
CA ILE A 289 7.80 10.21 -18.48
C ILE A 289 7.60 10.81 -19.87
N ALA A 290 7.93 12.09 -20.04
CA ALA A 290 7.76 12.79 -21.31
C ALA A 290 8.52 12.11 -22.45
N GLY A 291 7.87 11.97 -23.61
CA GLY A 291 8.45 11.32 -24.79
C GLY A 291 8.30 9.79 -24.82
N SER A 292 7.55 9.20 -23.88
CA SER A 292 7.17 7.79 -23.88
C SER A 292 5.68 7.64 -23.56
N ASP A 293 5.02 6.70 -24.24
CA ASP A 293 3.60 6.41 -24.02
C ASP A 293 3.36 5.50 -22.80
N ASP A 294 4.36 4.68 -22.43
CA ASP A 294 4.23 3.65 -21.38
C ASP A 294 5.11 3.91 -20.15
N ALA A 295 6.19 4.68 -20.29
CA ALA A 295 7.13 4.90 -19.20
C ALA A 295 6.59 5.88 -18.15
N LEU A 296 6.94 5.64 -16.89
CA LEU A 296 6.44 6.39 -15.74
C LEU A 296 7.48 6.49 -14.62
N THR A 297 7.29 7.49 -13.78
CA THR A 297 7.93 7.59 -12.46
C THR A 297 6.91 7.26 -11.39
N ILE A 298 7.27 6.35 -10.49
CA ILE A 298 6.53 6.08 -9.25
C ILE A 298 7.36 6.64 -8.10
N ASP A 299 6.77 7.56 -7.35
CA ASP A 299 7.37 8.20 -6.18
C ASP A 299 6.48 7.93 -4.95
N ILE A 300 7.07 7.29 -3.94
CA ILE A 300 6.37 6.87 -2.72
C ILE A 300 7.15 7.41 -1.54
N LEU A 301 6.49 8.20 -0.70
CA LEU A 301 7.01 8.74 0.55
C LEU A 301 6.08 8.33 1.69
N GLY A 302 6.62 7.87 2.81
CA GLY A 302 5.82 7.51 3.99
C GLY A 302 6.69 7.08 5.16
N GLY A 303 6.12 7.09 6.37
CA GLY A 303 6.71 6.43 7.54
C GLY A 303 6.42 4.92 7.54
N SER A 304 7.05 4.19 8.45
CA SER A 304 6.69 2.79 8.72
C SER A 304 5.40 2.71 9.56
N VAL A 305 4.75 1.56 9.54
CA VAL A 305 3.65 1.22 10.46
C VAL A 305 3.98 -0.05 11.21
N ALA A 306 3.60 -0.12 12.49
CA ALA A 306 3.57 -1.37 13.23
C ALA A 306 2.35 -2.19 12.75
N VAL A 307 2.59 -3.44 12.36
CA VAL A 307 1.54 -4.37 11.91
C VAL A 307 1.38 -5.45 12.99
N PRO A 308 0.24 -5.46 13.73
CA PRO A 308 0.03 -6.44 14.77
C PRO A 308 0.02 -7.86 14.20
N VAL A 309 0.77 -8.75 14.83
CA VAL A 309 0.87 -10.17 14.53
C VAL A 309 0.14 -10.96 15.60
N VAL A 310 -0.62 -11.97 15.21
CA VAL A 310 -1.21 -12.95 16.14
C VAL A 310 -0.62 -14.32 15.86
N SER A 311 0.06 -14.88 16.84
CA SER A 311 0.61 -16.23 16.78
C SER A 311 0.21 -16.98 18.05
N THR A 312 -0.58 -18.05 17.90
CA THR A 312 -0.98 -18.86 19.05
C THR A 312 -1.38 -20.26 18.61
N GLY A 313 -1.52 -21.17 19.56
CA GLY A 313 -2.16 -22.45 19.32
C GLY A 313 -2.58 -23.13 20.61
N ARG A 314 -3.43 -24.15 20.47
CA ARG A 314 -3.92 -24.99 21.57
C ARG A 314 -4.04 -26.42 21.07
N LEU A 315 -4.09 -27.38 21.98
CA LEU A 315 -4.57 -28.71 21.62
C LEU A 315 -6.05 -28.60 21.22
N PHE A 316 -6.44 -29.39 20.23
CA PHE A 316 -7.79 -29.39 19.68
C PHE A 316 -8.87 -29.57 20.76
N LYS A 317 -8.62 -30.44 21.73
CA LYS A 317 -9.52 -30.67 22.88
C LYS A 317 -9.76 -29.43 23.75
N ASP A 318 -8.84 -28.47 23.73
CA ASP A 318 -8.87 -27.26 24.55
C ASP A 318 -9.44 -26.06 23.76
N LEU A 319 -9.81 -26.25 22.49
CA LEU A 319 -10.48 -25.23 21.70
C LEU A 319 -11.96 -25.09 22.10
N PRO A 320 -12.58 -23.92 21.90
CA PRO A 320 -14.02 -23.75 22.03
C PRO A 320 -14.80 -24.74 21.14
N ALA A 321 -15.94 -25.22 21.60
CA ALA A 321 -16.78 -26.18 20.87
C ALA A 321 -17.10 -25.74 19.43
N THR A 322 -17.37 -24.45 19.23
CA THR A 322 -17.65 -23.87 17.91
C THR A 322 -16.45 -23.98 16.94
N MET A 323 -15.22 -23.90 17.44
CA MET A 323 -14.02 -24.12 16.63
C MET A 323 -13.76 -25.62 16.43
N GLN A 324 -14.00 -26.44 17.46
CA GLN A 324 -13.89 -27.90 17.34
C GLN A 324 -14.80 -28.44 16.21
N ASP A 325 -16.05 -27.98 16.17
CA ASP A 325 -17.02 -28.38 15.14
C ASP A 325 -16.58 -27.95 13.74
N LYS A 326 -16.07 -26.72 13.59
CA LYS A 326 -15.51 -26.23 12.32
C LYS A 326 -14.33 -27.09 11.85
N TYR A 327 -13.41 -27.43 12.75
CA TYR A 327 -12.21 -28.19 12.43
C TYR A 327 -12.47 -29.68 12.17
N ARG A 328 -13.49 -30.27 12.81
CA ARG A 328 -13.96 -31.63 12.48
C ARG A 328 -14.61 -31.67 11.11
N LYS A 329 -15.49 -30.71 10.81
CA LYS A 329 -16.25 -30.69 9.56
C LYS A 329 -15.38 -30.50 8.31
N ASN A 330 -14.33 -29.68 8.41
CA ASN A 330 -13.58 -29.23 7.23
C ASN A 330 -12.10 -29.67 7.23
N GLY A 331 -11.69 -30.55 8.15
CA GLY A 331 -10.27 -30.93 8.25
C GLY A 331 -9.33 -29.80 8.72
N GLY A 332 -9.86 -28.62 9.07
CA GLY A 332 -9.13 -27.41 9.46
C GLY A 332 -10.06 -26.19 9.48
N TRP A 333 -9.52 -24.97 9.48
CA TRP A 333 -10.35 -23.78 9.29
C TRP A 333 -10.98 -23.79 7.89
N PRO A 334 -12.30 -23.56 7.76
CA PRO A 334 -12.98 -23.67 6.47
C PRO A 334 -12.42 -22.69 5.43
N VAL A 335 -11.99 -23.25 4.32
CA VAL A 335 -11.75 -22.57 3.04
C VAL A 335 -12.74 -23.09 2.02
N ALA A 336 -13.33 -22.21 1.22
CA ALA A 336 -14.02 -22.64 0.02
C ALA A 336 -12.98 -23.35 -0.87
N ASN A 337 -13.17 -24.65 -1.12
CA ASN A 337 -12.32 -25.54 -1.93
C ASN A 337 -11.20 -26.34 -1.22
N GLY A 338 -11.22 -26.49 0.12
CA GLY A 338 -10.43 -27.53 0.81
C GLY A 338 -8.90 -27.36 0.85
N SER A 339 -8.37 -26.19 0.49
CA SER A 339 -6.94 -25.88 0.53
C SER A 339 -6.65 -24.65 1.40
N GLY A 340 -6.56 -24.87 2.72
CA GLY A 340 -6.05 -23.86 3.64
C GLY A 340 -4.53 -23.80 3.50
N TYR A 341 -3.92 -22.61 3.57
CA TYR A 341 -2.47 -22.50 3.72
C TYR A 341 -2.11 -22.90 5.15
N PHE A 342 -1.68 -24.14 5.35
CA PHE A 342 -1.18 -24.62 6.63
C PHE A 342 0.17 -25.29 6.46
N THR A 343 0.96 -25.30 7.53
CA THR A 343 2.14 -26.16 7.65
C THR A 343 1.90 -27.21 8.72
N SER A 344 2.66 -28.30 8.68
CA SER A 344 2.66 -29.35 9.68
C SER A 344 4.08 -29.67 10.07
N ARG A 345 4.31 -29.97 11.35
CA ARG A 345 5.60 -30.46 11.83
C ARG A 345 5.42 -31.91 12.25
N ASP A 346 6.08 -32.83 11.55
CA ASP A 346 6.16 -34.28 11.82
C ASP A 346 4.89 -34.90 12.42
N GLY A 347 4.02 -35.43 11.55
CA GLY A 347 2.77 -36.07 11.96
C GLY A 347 1.73 -36.01 10.84
N PRO A 348 0.61 -36.73 10.99
CA PRO A 348 -0.44 -36.68 9.98
C PRO A 348 -1.03 -35.27 9.89
N SER A 349 -0.97 -34.66 8.71
CA SER A 349 -1.51 -33.32 8.47
C SER A 349 -2.68 -33.31 7.49
N GLY A 350 -2.87 -34.39 6.72
CA GLY A 350 -3.96 -34.53 5.76
C GLY A 350 -5.34 -34.56 6.42
N GLU A 351 -6.37 -34.18 5.65
CA GLU A 351 -7.77 -34.12 6.12
C GLU A 351 -8.35 -35.50 6.47
N ASN A 352 -7.71 -36.59 6.01
CA ASN A 352 -8.09 -37.97 6.31
C ASN A 352 -7.87 -38.37 7.79
N TRP A 353 -7.17 -37.55 8.57
CA TRP A 353 -6.92 -37.79 9.99
C TRP A 353 -7.79 -36.89 10.85
N GLY A 354 -8.24 -37.38 12.01
CA GLY A 354 -9.04 -36.58 12.94
C GLY A 354 -8.26 -35.38 13.48
N PRO A 355 -8.90 -34.23 13.78
CA PRO A 355 -8.23 -33.06 14.35
C PRO A 355 -7.46 -33.37 15.63
N GLU A 356 -7.86 -34.39 16.39
CA GLU A 356 -7.20 -34.89 17.59
C GLU A 356 -5.81 -35.50 17.31
N GLN A 357 -5.53 -35.89 16.07
CA GLN A 357 -4.27 -36.49 15.63
C GLN A 357 -3.42 -35.52 14.82
N ARG A 358 -4.02 -34.48 14.24
CA ARG A 358 -3.33 -33.55 13.35
C ARG A 358 -2.44 -32.57 14.09
N ASN A 359 -1.30 -32.28 13.48
CA ASN A 359 -0.44 -31.15 13.85
C ASN A 359 -0.52 -30.10 12.72
N ARG A 360 -1.20 -28.98 12.98
CA ARG A 360 -1.39 -27.92 11.97
C ARG A 360 -1.13 -26.53 12.52
N LEU A 361 -0.43 -25.72 11.74
CA LEU A 361 -0.33 -24.28 11.88
C LEU A 361 -0.95 -23.62 10.65
N SER A 362 -2.10 -22.96 10.81
CA SER A 362 -2.71 -22.15 9.76
C SER A 362 -1.93 -20.86 9.57
N ILE A 363 -1.65 -20.50 8.32
CA ILE A 363 -0.93 -19.28 7.95
C ILE A 363 -1.71 -18.59 6.82
N PRO A 364 -2.87 -17.98 7.13
CA PRO A 364 -3.71 -17.38 6.12
C PRO A 364 -3.02 -16.15 5.49
N PRO A 365 -3.23 -15.89 4.18
CA PRO A 365 -2.80 -14.63 3.60
C PRO A 365 -3.46 -13.45 4.33
N ALA A 366 -2.77 -12.30 4.39
CA ALA A 366 -3.28 -11.11 5.07
C ALA A 366 -4.52 -10.48 4.38
N GLY A 367 -4.68 -10.73 3.07
CA GLY A 367 -5.82 -10.30 2.28
C GLY A 367 -6.80 -11.44 2.04
N GLY A 368 -8.08 -11.22 2.34
CA GLY A 368 -9.16 -12.14 2.02
C GLY A 368 -10.17 -12.33 3.15
N THR A 369 -11.32 -12.91 2.83
CA THR A 369 -12.40 -13.15 3.79
C THR A 369 -12.12 -14.31 4.76
N VAL A 370 -11.33 -15.29 4.32
CA VAL A 370 -10.97 -16.46 5.13
C VAL A 370 -10.14 -16.05 6.34
N GLY A 371 -9.03 -15.32 6.11
CA GLY A 371 -8.15 -14.86 7.19
C GLY A 371 -8.83 -13.88 8.13
N LEU A 372 -9.70 -12.99 7.62
CA LEU A 372 -10.55 -12.13 8.45
C LEU A 372 -11.45 -12.95 9.40
N ALA A 373 -12.14 -13.97 8.88
CA ALA A 373 -13.04 -14.79 9.69
C ALA A 373 -12.30 -15.68 10.68
N GLU A 374 -11.12 -16.19 10.30
CA GLU A 374 -10.26 -16.99 11.18
C GLU A 374 -9.73 -16.14 12.33
N LEU A 375 -9.19 -14.96 12.03
CA LEU A 375 -8.67 -14.05 13.05
C LEU A 375 -9.76 -13.70 14.06
N GLU A 376 -10.94 -13.32 13.60
CA GLU A 376 -12.09 -12.98 14.46
C GLU A 376 -12.44 -14.10 15.46
N ALA A 377 -12.26 -15.37 15.08
CA ALA A 377 -12.53 -16.49 15.97
C ALA A 377 -11.38 -16.80 16.95
N TRP A 378 -10.15 -16.40 16.63
CA TRP A 378 -8.99 -16.57 17.49
C TRP A 378 -8.76 -15.40 18.46
N LEU A 379 -9.22 -14.19 18.15
CA LEU A 379 -9.06 -13.00 19.00
C LEU A 379 -9.50 -13.25 20.47
N PRO A 380 -10.64 -13.90 20.77
CA PRO A 380 -11.02 -14.18 22.16
C PRO A 380 -10.04 -15.09 22.91
N LEU A 381 -9.31 -15.97 22.20
CA LEU A 381 -8.36 -16.90 22.80
C LEU A 381 -7.00 -16.27 23.12
N VAL A 382 -6.75 -15.08 22.57
CA VAL A 382 -5.55 -14.26 22.82
C VAL A 382 -5.89 -12.96 23.55
N ASN A 383 -7.07 -12.88 24.16
CA ASN A 383 -7.57 -11.68 24.86
C ASN A 383 -7.47 -10.41 24.01
N ASP A 384 -7.75 -10.54 22.71
CA ASP A 384 -7.70 -9.45 21.74
C ASP A 384 -6.35 -8.69 21.75
N THR A 385 -5.26 -9.41 22.04
CA THR A 385 -3.90 -8.87 22.19
C THR A 385 -2.96 -9.46 21.15
N ALA A 386 -2.16 -8.61 20.51
CA ALA A 386 -1.14 -9.01 19.56
C ALA A 386 0.00 -9.77 20.26
N THR A 387 0.60 -10.72 19.55
CA THR A 387 1.80 -11.41 20.00
C THR A 387 3.05 -10.55 19.78
N ALA A 388 3.10 -9.81 18.68
CA ALA A 388 4.20 -8.94 18.28
C ALA A 388 3.68 -7.81 17.38
N ASP A 389 4.41 -6.70 17.28
CA ASP A 389 4.07 -5.57 16.40
C ASP A 389 5.26 -5.13 15.53
N PRO A 390 5.79 -5.99 14.64
CA PRO A 390 6.91 -5.64 13.75
C PRO A 390 6.54 -4.45 12.86
N SER A 391 7.53 -3.59 12.60
CA SER A 391 7.34 -2.41 11.78
C SER A 391 7.65 -2.69 10.30
N GLN A 392 6.79 -2.15 9.42
CA GLN A 392 6.86 -2.42 8.00
C GLN A 392 6.80 -1.13 7.18
N TRP A 393 7.57 -1.13 6.09
CA TRP A 393 7.43 -0.20 4.98
C TRP A 393 7.44 -1.02 3.69
N ILE A 394 6.26 -1.24 3.14
CA ILE A 394 6.09 -2.04 1.92
C ILE A 394 4.98 -1.48 1.05
N VAL A 395 5.19 -1.55 -0.26
CA VAL A 395 4.15 -1.41 -1.27
C VAL A 395 4.32 -2.51 -2.31
N ARG A 396 3.22 -3.12 -2.75
CA ARG A 396 3.21 -4.15 -3.79
C ARG A 396 1.97 -4.03 -4.68
N THR A 397 2.06 -4.49 -5.91
CA THR A 397 0.88 -4.70 -6.75
C THR A 397 -0.01 -5.80 -6.17
N LEU A 398 -1.32 -5.58 -6.21
CA LEU A 398 -2.31 -6.61 -5.92
C LEU A 398 -2.30 -7.67 -7.03
N GLN A 399 -2.35 -8.94 -6.65
CA GLN A 399 -2.36 -10.07 -7.57
C GLN A 399 -3.72 -10.19 -8.27
N ASP A 400 -3.75 -10.86 -9.43
CA ASP A 400 -4.97 -11.00 -10.24
C ASP A 400 -6.15 -11.59 -9.44
N TRP A 401 -5.87 -12.55 -8.55
CA TRP A 401 -6.90 -13.13 -7.69
C TRP A 401 -7.45 -12.15 -6.64
N GLU A 402 -6.64 -11.21 -6.15
CA GLU A 402 -7.09 -10.15 -5.23
C GLU A 402 -7.99 -9.13 -5.94
N LEU A 403 -7.92 -9.05 -7.28
CA LEU A 403 -8.75 -8.18 -8.11
C LEU A 403 -10.01 -8.87 -8.65
N GLN A 404 -10.20 -10.17 -8.38
CA GLN A 404 -11.40 -10.89 -8.83
C GLN A 404 -12.67 -10.27 -8.21
N GLY A 405 -13.67 -10.01 -9.06
CA GLY A 405 -14.92 -9.37 -8.63
C GLY A 405 -14.82 -7.86 -8.39
N ALA A 406 -13.65 -7.24 -8.58
CA ALA A 406 -13.54 -5.79 -8.53
C ALA A 406 -14.36 -5.13 -9.63
N ASN A 407 -14.93 -3.95 -9.34
CA ASN A 407 -15.70 -3.18 -10.31
C ASN A 407 -14.86 -2.89 -11.58
N GLN A 408 -15.48 -2.93 -12.75
CA GLN A 408 -14.80 -2.65 -14.03
C GLN A 408 -14.04 -1.31 -14.06
N CYS A 409 -14.50 -0.28 -13.32
CA CYS A 409 -13.79 0.99 -13.22
C CYS A 409 -12.43 0.89 -12.52
N PHE A 410 -12.24 -0.12 -11.66
CA PHE A 410 -10.98 -0.40 -10.97
C PHE A 410 -9.99 -1.20 -11.82
N THR A 411 -10.49 -1.96 -12.79
CA THR A 411 -9.68 -2.82 -13.68
C THR A 411 -9.60 -2.26 -15.09
N ALA A 412 -10.35 -1.21 -15.41
CA ALA A 412 -10.27 -0.52 -16.68
C ALA A 412 -8.88 0.10 -16.86
N LYS A 413 -8.27 -0.18 -18.01
CA LYS A 413 -6.97 0.31 -18.51
C LYS A 413 -5.76 -0.48 -17.97
N GLN A 414 -4.80 -0.70 -18.86
CA GLN A 414 -3.53 -1.42 -18.63
C GLN A 414 -2.53 -0.55 -17.82
N ARG A 415 -2.92 -0.08 -16.63
CA ARG A 415 -2.09 0.80 -15.79
C ARG A 415 -2.50 0.73 -14.33
N LEU A 416 -1.75 1.42 -13.47
CA LEU A 416 -2.05 1.54 -12.06
C LEU A 416 -3.21 2.52 -11.78
N ASN A 417 -4.23 2.07 -11.05
CA ASN A 417 -5.50 2.79 -10.81
C ASN A 417 -5.64 3.35 -9.39
N GLY A 418 -4.94 2.79 -8.41
CA GLY A 418 -5.03 3.21 -7.02
C GLY A 418 -4.04 2.51 -6.10
N VAL A 419 -3.99 2.98 -4.85
CA VAL A 419 -3.21 2.41 -3.75
C VAL A 419 -4.09 2.33 -2.52
N VAL A 420 -4.09 1.17 -1.84
CA VAL A 420 -4.70 0.99 -0.53
C VAL A 420 -3.60 0.73 0.48
N VAL A 421 -3.65 1.40 1.63
CA VAL A 421 -2.67 1.23 2.70
C VAL A 421 -3.40 0.98 4.00
N THR A 422 -2.94 0.01 4.79
CA THR A 422 -3.47 -0.27 6.14
C THR A 422 -2.38 -0.87 7.04
N ASN A 423 -2.51 -0.76 8.35
CA ASN A 423 -1.65 -1.49 9.31
C ASN A 423 -2.36 -2.70 9.96
N ALA A 424 -3.55 -3.07 9.49
CA ALA A 424 -4.32 -4.17 10.07
C ALA A 424 -3.70 -5.55 9.83
N THR A 425 -3.86 -6.47 10.78
CA THR A 425 -3.39 -7.88 10.66
C THR A 425 -4.02 -8.59 9.46
N GLN A 426 -5.32 -8.38 9.23
CA GLN A 426 -6.11 -8.96 8.15
C GLN A 426 -6.98 -7.90 7.48
N TYR A 427 -7.26 -8.05 6.19
CA TYR A 427 -8.04 -7.07 5.41
C TYR A 427 -8.79 -7.69 4.23
N SER A 428 -9.76 -6.96 3.69
CA SER A 428 -10.43 -7.33 2.43
C SER A 428 -9.41 -7.35 1.29
N ALA A 429 -9.35 -8.47 0.56
CA ALA A 429 -8.54 -8.54 -0.66
C ALA A 429 -9.05 -7.51 -1.70
N GLY A 430 -8.11 -6.90 -2.43
CA GLY A 430 -8.46 -5.99 -3.51
C GLY A 430 -8.65 -4.51 -3.14
N PRO A 431 -9.05 -3.67 -4.10
CA PRO A 431 -9.55 -2.32 -3.83
C PRO A 431 -10.86 -2.36 -3.02
N PRO A 432 -11.27 -1.24 -2.40
CA PRO A 432 -12.53 -1.17 -1.66
C PRO A 432 -13.74 -1.58 -2.51
N ALA A 433 -14.63 -2.38 -1.94
CA ALA A 433 -15.83 -2.86 -2.62
C ALA A 433 -16.83 -1.71 -2.79
N PHE A 434 -17.27 -1.46 -4.02
CA PHE A 434 -18.29 -0.45 -4.29
C PHE A 434 -19.70 -1.03 -4.07
N ASP A 435 -20.42 -0.47 -3.11
CA ASP A 435 -21.84 -0.73 -2.88
C ASP A 435 -22.66 0.34 -3.62
N SER A 436 -23.29 -0.08 -4.72
CA SER A 436 -24.11 0.80 -5.56
C SER A 436 -25.43 1.22 -4.90
N ALA A 437 -25.95 0.45 -3.95
CA ALA A 437 -27.20 0.78 -3.26
C ALA A 437 -27.01 1.93 -2.28
N THR A 438 -25.87 1.97 -1.59
CA THR A 438 -25.55 3.01 -0.60
C THR A 438 -24.63 4.11 -1.15
N GLY A 439 -23.97 3.84 -2.28
CA GLY A 439 -22.96 4.71 -2.89
C GLY A 439 -21.66 4.76 -2.10
N THR A 440 -21.30 3.68 -1.39
CA THR A 440 -20.11 3.65 -0.53
C THR A 440 -19.03 2.72 -1.08
N LEU A 441 -17.79 3.07 -0.78
CA LEU A 441 -16.63 2.20 -0.92
C LEU A 441 -16.35 1.57 0.45
N ASN A 442 -16.45 0.26 0.53
CA ASN A 442 -16.36 -0.50 1.78
C ASN A 442 -15.04 -1.28 1.83
N TYR A 443 -14.30 -1.16 2.92
CA TYR A 443 -13.06 -1.90 3.15
C TYR A 443 -13.08 -2.49 4.56
N LYS A 444 -13.02 -3.83 4.69
CA LYS A 444 -13.00 -4.50 5.98
C LYS A 444 -11.55 -4.70 6.41
N VAL A 445 -11.27 -4.43 7.68
CA VAL A 445 -9.97 -4.69 8.30
C VAL A 445 -10.19 -5.40 9.64
N SER A 446 -9.17 -6.10 10.13
CA SER A 446 -9.16 -6.73 11.44
C SER A 446 -7.74 -6.78 12.00
N ALA A 447 -7.62 -6.52 13.29
CA ALA A 447 -6.38 -6.60 14.07
C ALA A 447 -6.75 -6.85 15.53
N PRO A 448 -5.83 -7.26 16.41
CA PRO A 448 -6.05 -7.19 17.85
C PRO A 448 -6.33 -5.76 18.33
N HIS A 449 -7.22 -5.61 19.31
CA HIS A 449 -7.50 -4.33 19.96
C HIS A 449 -6.29 -3.82 20.76
N TYR A 450 -5.50 -4.71 21.35
CA TYR A 450 -4.29 -4.38 22.09
C TYR A 450 -3.05 -4.85 21.34
N ARG A 451 -2.00 -4.05 21.40
CA ARG A 451 -0.64 -4.40 20.97
C ARG A 451 0.03 -5.35 21.96
N SER A 452 1.16 -5.90 21.57
CA SER A 452 1.98 -6.78 22.41
C SER A 452 2.43 -6.13 23.73
N GLY A 453 2.66 -4.82 23.75
CA GLY A 453 2.93 -4.05 24.98
C GLY A 453 1.67 -3.66 25.78
N GLY A 454 0.47 -4.05 25.34
CA GLY A 454 -0.81 -3.78 26.01
C GLY A 454 -1.45 -2.43 25.68
N ALA A 455 -0.79 -1.58 24.88
CA ALA A 455 -1.38 -0.33 24.39
C ALA A 455 -2.48 -0.60 23.35
N GLU A 456 -3.45 0.30 23.21
CA GLU A 456 -4.47 0.18 22.16
C GLU A 456 -3.86 0.26 20.75
N THR A 457 -4.26 -0.68 19.89
CA THR A 457 -3.95 -0.66 18.47
C THR A 457 -4.63 0.52 17.80
N LYS A 458 -3.82 1.47 17.32
CA LYS A 458 -4.29 2.58 16.49
C LYS A 458 -4.23 2.18 15.01
N GLY A 459 -5.40 2.15 14.38
CA GLY A 459 -5.59 1.82 12.98
C GLY A 459 -5.16 2.96 12.04
N VAL A 460 -4.57 2.55 10.92
CA VAL A 460 -4.17 3.40 9.80
C VAL A 460 -4.88 2.89 8.57
N TYR A 461 -5.51 3.78 7.82
CA TYR A 461 -6.05 3.48 6.50
C TYR A 461 -5.83 4.66 5.56
N SER A 462 -5.38 4.39 4.33
CA SER A 462 -5.35 5.39 3.28
C SER A 462 -5.71 4.79 1.93
N LEU A 463 -6.54 5.51 1.18
CA LEU A 463 -6.96 5.19 -0.18
C LEU A 463 -6.52 6.32 -1.11
N PHE A 464 -5.66 5.97 -2.06
CA PHE A 464 -5.30 6.79 -3.21
C PHE A 464 -5.98 6.21 -4.42
N MET A 465 -6.69 7.03 -5.17
CA MET A 465 -7.38 6.56 -6.36
C MET A 465 -7.33 7.65 -7.42
N ARG A 466 -7.17 7.26 -8.68
CA ARG A 466 -7.27 8.24 -9.75
C ARG A 466 -8.63 8.91 -9.74
N SER A 467 -8.63 10.22 -9.91
CA SER A 467 -9.80 11.07 -10.08
C SER A 467 -10.78 10.52 -11.13
N GLU A 468 -10.28 9.96 -12.23
CA GLU A 468 -11.11 9.36 -13.28
C GLU A 468 -11.73 8.01 -12.88
N THR A 469 -11.04 7.21 -12.07
CA THR A 469 -11.56 5.94 -11.56
C THR A 469 -12.72 6.22 -10.60
N ALA A 470 -12.57 7.19 -9.70
CA ALA A 470 -13.66 7.68 -8.87
C ALA A 470 -14.84 8.18 -9.71
N ARG A 471 -14.56 8.87 -10.82
CA ARG A 471 -15.61 9.38 -11.70
C ARG A 471 -16.38 8.31 -12.45
N CYS A 472 -15.66 7.29 -12.92
CA CYS A 472 -16.24 6.11 -13.54
C CYS A 472 -17.21 5.40 -12.58
N LEU A 473 -16.79 5.15 -11.33
CA LEU A 473 -17.59 4.43 -10.33
C LEU A 473 -18.90 5.14 -10.01
N TYR A 474 -18.83 6.47 -9.85
CA TYR A 474 -19.95 7.26 -9.35
C TYR A 474 -20.75 7.97 -10.46
N GLY A 475 -20.39 7.80 -11.73
CA GLY A 475 -21.02 8.53 -12.85
C GLY A 475 -20.82 10.06 -12.75
N PHE A 476 -19.75 10.47 -12.09
CA PHE A 476 -19.44 11.85 -11.74
C PHE A 476 -18.87 12.62 -12.94
N ASP A 477 -19.14 13.93 -12.99
CA ASP A 477 -18.62 14.83 -14.02
C ASP A 477 -17.17 15.31 -13.67
N ARG A 478 -16.67 16.36 -14.31
CA ARG A 478 -15.33 16.90 -14.01
C ARG A 478 -15.25 17.76 -12.74
N ALA A 479 -16.35 17.95 -12.01
CA ALA A 479 -16.38 18.82 -10.84
C ALA A 479 -15.59 18.24 -9.65
N PRO A 480 -15.18 19.09 -8.68
CA PRO A 480 -14.41 18.64 -7.52
C PRO A 480 -15.18 17.63 -6.67
N ILE A 481 -14.49 16.54 -6.30
CA ILE A 481 -15.03 15.50 -5.42
C ILE A 481 -14.98 15.99 -3.96
N LYS A 482 -16.07 15.77 -3.22
CA LYS A 482 -16.11 15.78 -1.75
C LYS A 482 -16.27 14.35 -1.26
N SER A 483 -15.81 14.05 -0.06
CA SER A 483 -16.09 12.75 0.56
C SER A 483 -16.28 12.88 2.06
N THR A 484 -16.94 11.87 2.61
CA THR A 484 -17.00 11.59 4.03
C THR A 484 -16.48 10.17 4.25
N ILE A 485 -15.74 9.97 5.33
CA ILE A 485 -15.25 8.66 5.74
C ILE A 485 -15.95 8.35 7.07
N GLU A 486 -16.60 7.21 7.13
CA GLU A 486 -17.23 6.66 8.32
C GLU A 486 -16.52 5.34 8.66
N VAL A 487 -16.14 5.14 9.91
CA VAL A 487 -15.65 3.86 10.41
C VAL A 487 -16.79 3.22 11.18
N ILE A 488 -17.28 2.09 10.66
CA ILE A 488 -18.45 1.39 11.20
C ILE A 488 -18.00 0.10 11.85
N GLU A 489 -18.52 -0.12 13.04
CA GLU A 489 -18.17 -1.23 13.91
C GLU A 489 -19.42 -2.00 14.35
N LYS A 490 -19.19 -3.07 15.12
CA LYS A 490 -20.26 -3.89 15.69
C LYS A 490 -21.10 -3.12 16.72
N GLU A 491 -20.49 -2.15 17.41
CA GLU A 491 -21.10 -1.33 18.47
C GLU A 491 -21.70 -0.02 17.95
N GLY A 492 -21.46 0.34 16.68
CA GLY A 492 -21.99 1.55 16.06
C GLY A 492 -20.98 2.25 15.16
N VAL A 493 -21.22 3.53 14.87
CA VAL A 493 -20.30 4.39 14.12
C VAL A 493 -19.28 4.96 15.09
N GLN A 494 -17.99 4.78 14.81
CA GLN A 494 -16.92 5.40 15.59
C GLN A 494 -16.64 6.82 15.09
N ASP A 495 -16.49 7.78 16.00
CA ASP A 495 -15.93 9.09 15.67
C ASP A 495 -14.45 8.92 15.34
N VAL A 496 -14.13 8.91 14.04
CA VAL A 496 -12.74 8.80 13.55
C VAL A 496 -11.96 10.03 13.98
N ALA A 497 -10.85 9.83 14.70
CA ALA A 497 -10.07 10.92 15.27
C ALA A 497 -9.51 11.90 14.21
N THR A 498 -9.12 11.39 13.04
CA THR A 498 -8.64 12.23 11.93
C THR A 498 -9.04 11.64 10.58
N THR A 499 -9.76 12.42 9.77
CA THR A 499 -9.99 12.12 8.36
C THR A 499 -9.38 13.22 7.49
N SER A 500 -8.79 12.84 6.36
CA SER A 500 -8.34 13.81 5.36
C SER A 500 -8.85 13.44 3.97
N VAL A 501 -9.19 14.47 3.20
CA VAL A 501 -9.70 14.34 1.84
C VAL A 501 -9.00 15.39 0.98
N SER A 502 -8.33 14.95 -0.08
CA SER A 502 -7.76 15.88 -1.06
C SER A 502 -7.84 15.33 -2.48
N GLU A 503 -8.11 16.21 -3.44
CA GLU A 503 -7.99 15.91 -4.87
C GLU A 503 -6.91 16.81 -5.47
N ARG A 504 -5.78 16.25 -5.88
CA ARG A 504 -4.64 16.98 -6.47
C ARG A 504 -4.02 16.18 -7.59
N ASN A 505 -3.64 16.83 -8.68
CA ASN A 505 -2.93 16.23 -9.81
C ASN A 505 -3.60 14.97 -10.40
N GLY A 506 -4.93 14.91 -10.41
CA GLY A 506 -5.68 13.77 -10.93
C GLY A 506 -5.76 12.57 -9.97
N TRP A 507 -5.42 12.77 -8.70
CA TRP A 507 -5.50 11.77 -7.64
C TRP A 507 -6.38 12.26 -6.49
N LEU A 508 -7.29 11.40 -6.04
CA LEU A 508 -8.04 11.51 -4.80
C LEU A 508 -7.27 10.76 -3.71
N GLN A 509 -7.02 11.43 -2.59
CA GLN A 509 -6.47 10.85 -1.37
C GLN A 509 -7.49 10.95 -0.24
N LEU A 510 -7.65 9.83 0.46
CA LEU A 510 -8.53 9.66 1.60
C LEU A 510 -7.74 8.96 2.69
N SER A 511 -7.78 9.46 3.91
CA SER A 511 -7.09 8.79 5.01
C SER A 511 -7.93 8.83 6.28
N ALA A 512 -7.85 7.75 7.06
CA ALA A 512 -8.44 7.62 8.39
C ALA A 512 -7.35 7.10 9.35
N TYR A 513 -7.16 7.78 10.47
CA TYR A 513 -6.14 7.46 11.46
C TYR A 513 -6.73 7.38 12.87
N ASN A 514 -6.08 6.56 13.71
CA ASN A 514 -6.34 6.43 15.15
C ASN A 514 -7.74 5.90 15.51
N TYR A 515 -8.37 5.11 14.63
CA TYR A 515 -9.50 4.25 15.01
C TYR A 515 -8.98 3.02 15.78
N THR A 516 -9.78 2.40 16.65
CA THR A 516 -9.24 1.57 17.77
C THR A 516 -9.95 0.25 17.97
N HIS A 517 -10.12 -0.62 16.97
CA HIS A 517 -10.98 -1.79 17.18
C HIS A 517 -10.59 -2.99 16.31
N SER A 518 -11.12 -4.15 16.69
CA SER A 518 -10.60 -5.44 16.23
C SER A 518 -11.14 -5.90 14.88
N SER A 519 -12.25 -5.34 14.39
CA SER A 519 -12.85 -5.70 13.09
C SER A 519 -13.71 -4.60 12.44
N PRO A 520 -13.22 -3.35 12.26
CA PRO A 520 -14.02 -2.29 11.66
C PRO A 520 -14.22 -2.47 10.15
N THR A 521 -15.30 -1.88 9.65
CA THR A 521 -15.54 -1.64 8.22
C THR A 521 -15.43 -0.15 7.94
N LEU A 522 -14.45 0.24 7.12
CA LEU A 522 -14.31 1.60 6.64
C LEU A 522 -15.27 1.81 5.46
N LYS A 523 -16.19 2.76 5.60
CA LYS A 523 -17.12 3.17 4.56
C LYS A 523 -16.79 4.58 4.10
N VAL A 524 -16.41 4.72 2.84
CA VAL A 524 -16.18 6.02 2.21
C VAL A 524 -17.35 6.35 1.31
N LYS A 525 -17.96 7.51 1.50
CA LYS A 525 -18.97 8.04 0.58
C LYS A 525 -18.38 9.21 -0.20
N LEU A 526 -18.38 9.10 -1.53
CA LEU A 526 -17.99 10.20 -2.41
C LEU A 526 -19.23 10.98 -2.87
N GLY A 527 -19.06 12.28 -3.08
CA GLY A 527 -20.02 13.19 -3.67
C GLY A 527 -19.30 14.21 -4.56
N GLN A 528 -20.03 14.97 -5.37
CA GLN A 528 -19.46 16.09 -6.13
C GLN A 528 -20.06 17.42 -5.72
N ARG A 529 -19.25 18.48 -5.75
CA ARG A 529 -19.82 19.83 -5.84
C ARG A 529 -20.44 19.94 -7.23
N VAL A 530 -21.76 20.06 -7.32
CA VAL A 530 -22.43 20.25 -8.61
C VAL A 530 -21.92 21.54 -9.24
N SER A 531 -21.16 21.44 -10.33
CA SER A 531 -20.75 22.62 -11.09
C SER A 531 -21.96 23.18 -11.83
N GLY A 532 -22.15 24.50 -11.77
CA GLY A 532 -23.38 25.14 -12.25
C GLY A 532 -24.55 25.12 -11.27
N PHE A 533 -24.39 24.61 -10.03
CA PHE A 533 -25.40 24.73 -8.98
C PHE A 533 -24.82 25.27 -7.66
N ALA A 534 -25.59 26.10 -6.96
CA ALA A 534 -25.25 26.56 -5.60
C ALA A 534 -26.46 26.54 -4.68
N PHE A 535 -26.22 26.35 -3.38
CA PHE A 535 -27.27 26.35 -2.36
C PHE A 535 -27.08 27.50 -1.38
N VAL A 536 -28.18 28.11 -0.95
CA VAL A 536 -28.18 29.20 0.04
C VAL A 536 -29.44 29.17 0.88
N LYS A 537 -29.33 29.27 2.21
CA LYS A 537 -30.51 29.34 3.10
C LYS A 537 -31.29 30.63 2.88
N LYS A 538 -32.62 30.59 3.00
CA LYS A 538 -33.49 31.79 2.98
C LYS A 538 -32.93 32.91 3.87
N GLY A 539 -32.83 34.13 3.34
CA GLY A 539 -32.33 35.31 4.04
C GLY A 539 -30.81 35.49 4.05
N LYS A 540 -30.03 34.47 3.67
CA LYS A 540 -28.56 34.52 3.57
C LYS A 540 -28.10 34.87 2.14
N SER A 541 -26.81 35.19 2.02
CA SER A 541 -26.18 35.58 0.75
C SER A 541 -25.00 34.67 0.40
N LEU A 542 -24.85 34.38 -0.89
CA LEU A 542 -23.66 33.78 -1.49
C LEU A 542 -22.74 34.89 -2.01
N SER A 543 -21.45 34.82 -1.68
CA SER A 543 -20.45 35.74 -2.23
C SER A 543 -20.21 35.50 -3.72
N SER A 544 -19.75 36.52 -4.44
CA SER A 544 -19.32 36.39 -5.83
C SER A 544 -18.17 35.40 -6.00
N SER A 545 -17.29 35.25 -5.00
CA SER A 545 -16.24 34.23 -4.98
C SER A 545 -16.80 32.81 -4.89
N ALA A 546 -17.80 32.57 -4.03
CA ALA A 546 -18.47 31.28 -3.93
C ALA A 546 -19.24 30.94 -5.21
N LEU A 547 -19.88 31.93 -5.83
CA LEU A 547 -20.58 31.78 -7.11
C LEU A 547 -19.61 31.57 -8.28
N ALA A 548 -18.45 32.23 -8.31
CA ALA A 548 -17.41 31.95 -9.30
C ALA A 548 -16.88 30.53 -9.18
N ALA A 549 -16.65 30.06 -7.94
CA ALA A 549 -16.29 28.67 -7.69
C ALA A 549 -17.39 27.69 -8.15
N ALA A 550 -18.66 27.98 -7.85
CA ALA A 550 -19.80 27.17 -8.31
C ALA A 550 -19.93 27.17 -9.84
N ALA A 551 -19.58 28.27 -10.50
CA ALA A 551 -19.53 28.41 -11.96
C ALA A 551 -18.32 27.71 -12.60
N GLY A 552 -17.37 27.18 -11.81
CA GLY A 552 -16.11 26.65 -12.32
C GLY A 552 -15.14 27.71 -12.86
N LEU A 553 -15.30 28.97 -12.47
CA LEU A 553 -14.42 30.08 -12.83
C LEU A 553 -13.33 30.25 -11.76
N LYS A 554 -12.06 30.39 -12.16
CA LYS A 554 -10.91 30.64 -11.27
C LYS A 554 -10.40 32.07 -11.45
N PRO A 555 -10.80 33.06 -10.62
CA PRO A 555 -10.31 34.43 -10.73
C PRO A 555 -8.84 34.52 -10.29
N SER A 556 -7.97 35.03 -11.15
CA SER A 556 -6.57 35.34 -10.77
C SER A 556 -6.49 36.61 -9.91
N THR A 557 -5.39 36.83 -9.18
CA THR A 557 -5.13 38.05 -8.40
C THR A 557 -5.40 39.32 -9.22
N GLY A 558 -6.22 40.22 -8.68
CA GLY A 558 -6.66 41.48 -9.31
C GLY A 558 -7.88 41.38 -10.25
N ALA A 559 -8.47 40.20 -10.46
CA ALA A 559 -9.68 40.05 -11.27
C ALA A 559 -10.95 40.47 -10.51
N LYS A 560 -11.86 41.19 -11.18
CA LYS A 560 -13.16 41.58 -10.63
C LYS A 560 -14.21 40.52 -10.98
N VAL A 561 -14.98 40.08 -9.97
CA VAL A 561 -16.10 39.15 -10.14
C VAL A 561 -17.41 39.88 -9.94
N SER A 562 -18.28 39.86 -10.96
CA SER A 562 -19.63 40.42 -10.92
C SER A 562 -20.67 39.33 -11.08
N VAL A 563 -21.81 39.48 -10.40
CA VAL A 563 -22.92 38.52 -10.45
C VAL A 563 -24.22 39.20 -10.83
N ARG A 564 -25.01 38.56 -11.69
CA ARG A 564 -26.33 39.06 -12.14
C ARG A 564 -27.35 37.94 -12.09
N VAL A 565 -28.47 38.15 -11.41
CA VAL A 565 -29.62 37.23 -11.49
C VAL A 565 -30.29 37.43 -12.85
N VAL A 566 -30.44 36.36 -13.62
CA VAL A 566 -31.02 36.36 -14.97
C VAL A 566 -32.39 35.67 -15.04
N SER A 567 -32.75 34.84 -14.06
CA SER A 567 -34.12 34.35 -13.87
C SER A 567 -34.40 34.09 -12.39
N GLY A 568 -35.68 34.09 -12.00
CA GLY A 568 -36.07 33.90 -10.59
C GLY A 568 -35.73 35.09 -9.69
N THR A 569 -35.88 36.32 -10.20
CA THR A 569 -35.61 37.58 -9.46
C THR A 569 -36.51 37.79 -8.24
N SER A 570 -37.69 37.15 -8.20
CA SER A 570 -38.53 37.07 -7.01
C SER A 570 -37.96 36.16 -5.92
N LYS A 571 -37.05 35.23 -6.28
CA LYS A 571 -36.42 34.26 -5.39
C LYS A 571 -35.05 34.74 -4.88
N CYS A 572 -34.29 35.43 -5.72
CA CYS A 572 -32.98 35.95 -5.39
C CYS A 572 -32.76 37.38 -5.89
N SER A 573 -31.89 38.14 -5.22
CA SER A 573 -31.42 39.44 -5.70
C SER A 573 -29.90 39.54 -5.66
N SER A 574 -29.31 40.17 -6.68
CA SER A 574 -27.86 40.46 -6.73
C SER A 574 -27.55 41.85 -6.16
N THR A 575 -26.50 41.96 -5.33
CA THR A 575 -25.95 43.22 -4.81
C THR A 575 -24.53 43.45 -5.33
N GLY A 576 -24.31 43.29 -6.65
CA GLY A 576 -23.03 43.49 -7.34
C GLY A 576 -21.94 42.44 -7.03
N SER A 577 -21.68 42.15 -5.76
CA SER A 577 -20.67 41.22 -5.23
C SER A 577 -21.25 40.01 -4.50
N ALA A 578 -22.57 39.87 -4.43
CA ALA A 578 -23.24 38.75 -3.79
C ALA A 578 -24.64 38.50 -4.38
N VAL A 579 -25.19 37.31 -4.14
CA VAL A 579 -26.59 36.97 -4.41
C VAL A 579 -27.27 36.58 -3.10
N ARG A 580 -28.34 37.30 -2.75
CA ARG A 580 -29.15 37.05 -1.55
C ARG A 580 -30.40 36.25 -1.87
N ALA A 581 -30.66 35.21 -1.08
CA ALA A 581 -31.89 34.43 -1.13
C ALA A 581 -33.03 35.17 -0.40
N ARG A 582 -34.15 35.40 -1.08
CA ARG A 582 -35.33 36.08 -0.51
C ARG A 582 -36.39 35.10 -0.02
N VAL A 583 -36.76 34.16 -0.88
CA VAL A 583 -37.81 33.15 -0.61
C VAL A 583 -37.43 31.83 -1.27
N LYS A 584 -37.97 30.72 -0.77
CA LYS A 584 -37.71 29.35 -1.26
C LYS A 584 -38.01 29.21 -2.76
N GLY A 585 -37.14 28.48 -3.48
CA GLY A 585 -37.17 28.30 -4.93
C GLY A 585 -35.78 28.45 -5.58
N SER A 586 -35.73 28.48 -6.90
CA SER A 586 -34.45 28.56 -7.64
C SER A 586 -34.36 29.85 -8.47
N CYS A 587 -33.15 30.35 -8.64
CA CYS A 587 -32.84 31.50 -9.49
C CYS A 587 -31.58 31.21 -10.30
N ARG A 588 -31.51 31.73 -11.52
CA ARG A 588 -30.33 31.57 -12.39
C ARG A 588 -29.46 32.80 -12.29
N VAL A 589 -28.16 32.61 -12.11
CA VAL A 589 -27.18 33.67 -11.89
C VAL A 589 -26.07 33.57 -12.93
N VAL A 590 -25.83 34.64 -13.67
CA VAL A 590 -24.63 34.77 -14.51
C VAL A 590 -23.51 35.35 -13.66
N VAL A 591 -22.38 34.66 -13.64
CA VAL A 591 -21.14 35.07 -12.99
C VAL A 591 -20.15 35.46 -14.07
N THR A 592 -19.60 36.66 -13.95
CA THR A 592 -18.63 37.20 -14.91
C THR A 592 -17.35 37.57 -14.16
N VAL A 593 -16.21 37.06 -14.65
CA VAL A 593 -14.88 37.43 -14.18
C VAL A 593 -14.22 38.32 -15.23
N ARG A 594 -13.71 39.49 -14.83
CA ARG A 594 -13.01 40.44 -15.69
C ARG A 594 -11.61 40.73 -15.17
N LYS A 595 -10.62 40.75 -16.06
CA LYS A 595 -9.25 41.22 -15.78
C LYS A 595 -8.73 42.00 -17.00
N GLY A 596 -8.58 43.32 -16.85
CA GLY A 596 -8.31 44.20 -17.98
C GLY A 596 -9.43 44.08 -19.03
N THR A 597 -9.04 43.81 -20.29
CA THR A 597 -9.96 43.61 -21.42
C THR A 597 -10.50 42.18 -21.54
N LYS A 598 -9.96 41.21 -20.80
CA LYS A 598 -10.39 39.81 -20.86
C LYS A 598 -11.57 39.56 -19.93
N SER A 599 -12.61 38.88 -20.42
CA SER A 599 -13.76 38.48 -19.61
C SER A 599 -14.21 37.04 -19.88
N SER A 600 -14.72 36.38 -18.85
CA SER A 600 -15.33 35.04 -18.95
C SER A 600 -16.60 35.01 -18.13
N SER A 601 -17.69 34.50 -18.71
CA SER A 601 -18.98 34.40 -18.03
C SER A 601 -19.50 32.97 -18.06
N ARG A 602 -20.10 32.53 -16.95
CA ARG A 602 -20.79 31.25 -16.83
C ARG A 602 -22.04 31.40 -15.97
N THR A 603 -22.97 30.48 -16.17
CA THR A 603 -24.25 30.49 -15.47
C THR A 603 -24.24 29.47 -14.33
N VAL A 604 -24.89 29.83 -13.22
CA VAL A 604 -25.09 28.99 -12.02
C VAL A 604 -26.56 29.05 -11.63
N ASP A 605 -27.19 27.90 -11.47
CA ASP A 605 -28.50 27.79 -10.85
C ASP A 605 -28.35 27.78 -9.32
N VAL A 606 -28.98 28.73 -8.65
CA VAL A 606 -28.92 28.91 -7.20
C VAL A 606 -30.26 28.46 -6.61
N SER A 607 -30.23 27.37 -5.85
CA SER A 607 -31.37 26.87 -5.09
C SER A 607 -31.38 27.46 -3.69
N THR A 608 -32.49 28.09 -3.34
CA THR A 608 -32.72 28.65 -2.01
C THR A 608 -33.41 27.61 -1.14
N LEU A 609 -32.73 27.20 -0.06
CA LEU A 609 -33.18 26.18 0.89
C LEU A 609 -34.02 26.81 2.01
#